data_AF-A0A658NR86-F1
#
_entry.id   AF-A0A658NR86-F1
#
_cell.length_a   1.000
_cell.length_b   1.000
_cell.length_c   1.000
_cell.angle_alpha   90.00
_cell.angle_beta   90.00
_cell.angle_gamma   90.00
#
_symmetry.space_group_name_H-M   'P 1'
#
loop_
_entity.id
_entity.type
_entity.pdbx_description
1 polymer ?
#
loop_
_entity_poly.entity_id
_entity_poly.type
_entity_poly.pdbx_seq_one_letter_code
_entity_poly.pdbx_strand_id
1 'polypeptide(L)'
;IHEIVDHADFLEVQAGWARNIVVGFGRVVGRTVGLIAHQPSVMSGVLDIDSSDKASKFVRFCNAFNIPIVNLVDVPGFLPGVAQEHNGII
;
A
#
# COMPACT_ATOMS: atom_id res chain seq x y z
N ILE A 1 -8.91 -7.80 -0.18
CA ILE A 1 -9.08 -6.80 -1.27
C ILE A 1 -10.22 -7.22 -2.21
N HIS A 2 -10.15 -8.37 -2.86
CA HIS A 2 -11.17 -8.83 -3.82
C HIS A 2 -12.60 -8.89 -3.26
N GLU A 3 -12.77 -9.21 -1.97
CA GLU A 3 -14.08 -9.17 -1.29
C GLU A 3 -14.63 -7.75 -1.03
N ILE A 4 -13.80 -6.73 -1.17
CA ILE A 4 -14.14 -5.33 -0.86
C ILE A 4 -14.46 -4.56 -2.15
N VAL A 5 -13.72 -4.84 -3.22
CA VAL A 5 -13.88 -4.14 -4.50
C VAL A 5 -14.97 -4.77 -5.34
N ASP A 6 -15.72 -3.93 -6.04
CA ASP A 6 -16.79 -4.36 -6.93
C ASP A 6 -16.27 -5.39 -7.95
N HIS A 7 -16.99 -6.50 -8.12
CA HIS A 7 -16.66 -7.57 -9.09
C HIS A 7 -15.28 -8.23 -8.89
N ALA A 8 -14.65 -8.07 -7.72
CA ALA A 8 -13.28 -8.50 -7.47
C ALA A 8 -12.22 -7.88 -8.41
N ASP A 9 -12.56 -6.82 -9.13
CA ASP A 9 -11.69 -6.17 -10.11
C ASP A 9 -10.75 -5.18 -9.40
N PHE A 10 -9.48 -5.57 -9.32
CA PHE A 10 -8.44 -4.80 -8.66
C PHE A 10 -7.23 -4.67 -9.58
N LEU A 11 -6.85 -3.42 -9.86
CA LEU A 11 -5.65 -3.10 -10.62
C LEU A 11 -4.51 -2.81 -9.63
N GLU A 12 -3.69 -3.83 -9.36
CA GLU A 12 -2.49 -3.66 -8.54
C GLU A 12 -1.42 -2.83 -9.29
N VAL A 13 -0.83 -1.88 -8.58
CA VAL A 13 0.23 -1.00 -9.08
C VAL A 13 1.55 -1.42 -8.43
N GLN A 14 2.59 -1.57 -9.27
CA GLN A 14 3.94 -1.97 -8.82
C GLN A 14 3.96 -3.31 -8.06
N ALA A 15 3.20 -4.31 -8.51
CA ALA A 15 3.06 -5.62 -7.85
C ALA A 15 4.40 -6.36 -7.61
N GLY A 16 5.43 -6.07 -8.42
CA GLY A 16 6.75 -6.69 -8.31
C GLY A 16 7.71 -6.02 -7.30
N TRP A 17 7.36 -4.87 -6.73
CA TRP A 17 8.25 -4.08 -5.86
C TRP A 17 7.58 -3.80 -4.51
N ALA A 18 8.37 -3.83 -3.42
CA ALA A 18 7.91 -3.63 -2.05
C ALA A 18 6.62 -4.43 -1.73
N ARG A 19 6.72 -5.76 -1.85
CA ARG A 19 5.55 -6.68 -1.80
C ARG A 19 4.89 -6.80 -0.43
N ASN A 20 5.51 -6.26 0.62
CA ASN A 20 4.99 -6.07 1.97
C ASN A 20 3.87 -5.01 2.03
N ILE A 21 3.76 -4.13 1.03
CA ILE A 21 2.62 -3.22 0.85
C ILE A 21 2.02 -3.38 -0.56
N VAL A 22 0.72 -3.59 -0.62
CA VAL A 22 -0.07 -3.64 -1.86
C VAL A 22 -0.72 -2.29 -2.04
N VAL A 23 -0.57 -1.69 -3.23
CA VAL A 23 -1.26 -0.47 -3.63
C VAL A 23 -1.93 -0.67 -4.98
N GLY A 24 -3.06 -0.03 -5.23
CA GLY A 24 -3.74 -0.16 -6.50
C GLY A 24 -5.13 0.46 -6.51
N PHE A 25 -5.83 0.28 -7.62
CA PHE A 25 -7.14 0.88 -7.83
C PHE A 25 -8.23 -0.17 -7.88
N GLY A 26 -9.40 0.18 -7.36
CA GLY A 26 -10.63 -0.58 -7.49
C GLY A 26 -11.83 0.33 -7.50
N ARG A 27 -13.03 -0.25 -7.48
CA ARG A 27 -14.28 0.48 -7.27
C ARG A 27 -15.01 -0.06 -6.06
N VAL A 28 -15.69 0.83 -5.34
CA VAL A 28 -16.62 0.49 -4.25
C VAL A 28 -17.91 1.25 -4.51
N VAL A 29 -19.01 0.52 -4.74
CA VAL A 29 -20.31 1.10 -5.12
C VAL A 29 -20.16 2.04 -6.33
N GLY A 30 -19.38 1.60 -7.33
CA GLY A 30 -19.11 2.34 -8.56
C GLY A 30 -18.15 3.53 -8.44
N ARG A 31 -17.73 3.93 -7.23
CA ARG A 31 -16.76 5.01 -7.01
C ARG A 31 -15.33 4.47 -7.06
N THR A 32 -14.46 5.12 -7.84
CA THR A 32 -13.02 4.81 -7.84
C THR A 32 -12.42 5.05 -6.47
N VAL A 33 -11.71 4.05 -5.96
CA VAL A 33 -10.96 4.12 -4.69
C VAL A 33 -9.51 3.68 -4.93
N GLY A 34 -8.58 4.33 -4.24
CA GLY A 34 -7.22 3.82 -4.07
C GLY A 34 -7.19 2.89 -2.87
N LEU A 35 -6.62 1.70 -3.01
CA LEU A 35 -6.40 0.78 -1.90
C LEU A 35 -4.93 0.78 -1.52
N ILE A 36 -4.69 0.80 -0.21
CA ILE A 36 -3.38 0.56 0.41
C ILE A 36 -3.59 -0.57 1.41
N ALA A 37 -2.80 -1.64 1.33
CA ALA A 37 -2.97 -2.79 2.18
C ALA A 37 -1.62 -3.41 2.55
N HIS A 38 -1.45 -3.73 3.82
CA HIS A 38 -0.29 -4.48 4.28
C HIS A 38 -0.44 -5.94 3.85
N GLN A 39 0.67 -6.59 3.49
CA GLN A 39 0.71 -7.99 3.09
C GLN A 39 1.46 -8.80 4.15
N PRO A 40 0.78 -9.38 5.14
CA PRO A 40 1.41 -10.12 6.23
C PRO A 40 2.23 -11.31 5.77
N SER A 41 1.89 -11.91 4.62
CA SER A 41 2.66 -13.04 4.06
C SER A 41 4.04 -12.64 3.52
N VAL A 42 4.34 -11.33 3.46
CA VAL A 42 5.64 -10.80 3.03
C VAL A 42 6.20 -9.94 4.16
N MET A 43 7.29 -10.41 4.78
CA MET A 43 7.96 -9.70 5.87
C MET A 43 7.01 -9.27 7.01
N SER A 44 5.97 -10.07 7.29
CA SER A 44 4.96 -9.76 8.31
C SER A 44 4.23 -8.44 8.10
N GLY A 45 4.20 -7.89 6.87
CA GLY A 45 3.55 -6.62 6.58
C GLY A 45 4.23 -5.40 7.21
N VAL A 46 5.50 -5.51 7.64
CA VAL A 46 6.28 -4.39 8.18
C VAL A 46 6.47 -3.29 7.14
N LEU A 47 6.61 -2.05 7.61
CA LEU A 47 7.00 -0.92 6.77
C LEU A 47 8.53 -0.78 6.75
N ASP A 48 9.10 -0.72 5.57
CA ASP A 48 10.50 -0.42 5.28
C ASP A 48 10.58 0.79 4.34
N ILE A 49 11.79 1.21 3.96
CA ILE A 49 12.00 2.36 3.07
C ILE A 49 11.22 2.19 1.76
N ASP A 50 11.34 1.03 1.10
CA ASP A 50 10.73 0.80 -0.20
C ASP A 50 9.19 0.80 -0.15
N SER A 51 8.59 0.12 0.84
CA SER A 51 7.13 0.16 1.03
C SER A 51 6.63 1.55 1.42
N SER A 52 7.40 2.30 2.21
CA SER A 52 7.06 3.69 2.57
C SER A 52 7.10 4.62 1.34
N ASP A 53 8.10 4.46 0.49
CA ASP A 53 8.23 5.19 -0.78
C ASP A 53 7.09 4.83 -1.75
N LYS A 54 6.77 3.54 -1.87
CA LYS A 54 5.66 3.04 -2.69
C LYS A 54 4.32 3.61 -2.24
N ALA A 55 4.01 3.49 -0.95
CA ALA A 55 2.75 3.96 -0.38
C ALA A 55 2.63 5.48 -0.45
N SER A 56 3.68 6.23 -0.10
CA SER A 56 3.66 7.70 -0.10
C SER A 56 3.43 8.29 -1.50
N LYS A 57 4.10 7.75 -2.54
CA LYS A 57 3.89 8.16 -3.93
C LYS A 57 2.46 7.87 -4.38
N PHE A 58 1.90 6.71 -3.99
CA PHE A 58 0.53 6.35 -4.29
C PHE A 58 -0.50 7.25 -3.58
N VAL A 59 -0.31 7.56 -2.29
CA VAL A 59 -1.14 8.50 -1.53
C VAL A 59 -1.15 9.87 -2.19
N ARG A 60 0.03 10.38 -2.57
CA ARG A 60 0.17 11.68 -3.25
C ARG A 60 -0.56 11.69 -4.59
N PHE A 61 -0.48 10.60 -5.36
CA PHE A 61 -1.22 10.45 -6.60
C PHE A 61 -2.73 10.49 -6.34
N CYS A 62 -3.25 9.66 -5.43
CA CYS A 62 -4.68 9.62 -5.11
C CYS A 62 -5.20 10.99 -4.66
N ASN A 63 -4.45 11.68 -3.79
CA ASN A 63 -4.77 13.03 -3.35
C ASN A 63 -4.84 14.03 -4.51
N ALA A 64 -3.88 14.01 -5.45
CA ALA A 64 -3.85 14.92 -6.59
C ALA A 64 -5.07 14.78 -7.53
N PHE A 65 -5.66 13.58 -7.60
CA PHE A 65 -6.81 13.28 -8.45
C PHE A 65 -8.13 13.16 -7.67
N ASN A 66 -8.16 13.57 -6.40
CA ASN A 66 -9.34 13.47 -5.52
C ASN A 66 -9.91 12.05 -5.42
N ILE A 67 -9.03 11.04 -5.49
CA ILE A 67 -9.41 9.63 -5.34
C ILE A 67 -9.41 9.31 -3.84
N PRO A 68 -10.54 8.89 -3.26
CA PRO A 68 -10.60 8.46 -1.86
C PRO A 68 -9.75 7.21 -1.64
N ILE A 69 -9.15 7.10 -0.45
CA ILE A 69 -8.28 5.98 -0.08
C ILE A 69 -8.98 5.06 0.93
N VAL A 70 -8.88 3.76 0.71
CA VAL A 70 -9.20 2.71 1.68
C VAL A 70 -7.89 2.08 2.13
N ASN A 71 -7.61 2.13 3.44
CA ASN A 71 -6.40 1.56 4.03
C ASN A 71 -6.73 0.30 4.83
N LEU A 72 -6.14 -0.84 4.46
CA LEU A 72 -6.24 -2.12 5.16
C LEU A 72 -5.00 -2.31 6.04
N VAL A 73 -5.19 -2.09 7.33
CA VAL A 73 -4.11 -2.03 8.30
C VAL A 73 -3.91 -3.39 8.94
N ASP A 74 -2.76 -4.00 8.67
CA ASP A 74 -2.25 -5.18 9.38
C ASP A 74 -0.73 -5.07 9.43
N VAL A 75 -0.27 -4.16 10.29
CA VAL A 75 1.14 -3.73 10.36
C VAL A 75 1.65 -3.86 11.79
N PRO A 76 2.76 -4.58 12.02
CA PRO A 76 3.38 -4.65 13.34
C PRO A 76 4.17 -3.37 13.67
N GLY A 77 4.60 -2.62 12.65
CA GLY A 77 5.35 -1.37 12.78
C GLY A 77 6.35 -1.19 11.62
N PHE A 78 7.32 -0.30 11.83
CA PHE A 78 8.47 -0.14 10.94
C PHE A 78 9.50 -1.24 11.21
N LEU A 79 10.21 -1.65 10.16
CA LEU A 79 11.30 -2.61 10.23
C LEU A 79 12.50 -1.96 10.93
N PRO A 80 12.90 -2.41 12.13
CA PRO A 80 14.11 -1.88 12.77
C PRO A 80 15.37 -2.44 12.11
N GLY A 81 16.46 -1.70 12.20
CA GLY A 81 17.79 -2.20 11.85
C GLY A 81 18.72 -1.12 11.34
N VAL A 82 20.03 -1.28 11.61
CA VAL A 82 21.08 -0.31 11.24
C VAL A 82 21.02 0.04 9.76
N ALA A 83 20.72 -0.93 8.88
CA ALA A 83 20.60 -0.69 7.45
C ALA A 83 19.43 0.24 7.09
N GLN A 84 18.28 0.13 7.77
CA GLN A 84 17.14 1.01 7.53
C GLN A 84 17.43 2.43 8.07
N GLU A 85 18.03 2.52 9.25
CA GLU A 85 18.43 3.82 9.84
C GLU A 85 19.42 4.57 8.95
N HIS A 86 20.50 3.89 8.51
CA HIS A 86 21.52 4.50 7.66
C HIS A 86 21.02 4.86 6.26
N ASN A 87 20.00 4.15 5.77
CA ASN A 87 19.39 4.42 4.47
C ASN A 87 18.25 5.45 4.53
N GLY A 88 18.00 6.05 5.70
CA GLY A 88 17.05 7.16 5.85
C GLY A 88 15.60 6.72 5.94
N ILE A 89 15.29 5.78 6.85
CA ILE A 89 13.89 5.45 7.20
C ILE A 89 13.16 6.58 7.96
N ILE A 90 13.91 7.56 8.47
CA ILE A 90 13.40 8.77 9.18
C ILE A 90 13.41 9.98 8.25
#